data_AF-A0A521RLF5-F1
#
_entry.id   AF-A0A521RLF5-F1
#
_cell.length_a   1.000
_cell.length_b   1.000
_cell.length_c   1.000
_cell.angle_alpha   90.00
_cell.angle_beta   90.00
_cell.angle_gamma   90.00
#
_symmetry.space_group_name_H-M   'P 1'
#
loop_
_entity.id
_entity.type
_entity.pdbx_description
1 polymer ?
#
loop_
_entity_poly.entity_id
_entity_poly.type
_entity_poly.pdbx_seq_one_letter_code
_entity_poly.pdbx_strand_id
1 'polypeptide(L)'
;MTTSLGKKIRDLRKQKGFTLEKLAELSESSKSYIWELENKNPPRPSAEKVAKIASALGVTTDYLVSTTKAAPGEDVLDQAFFRTYQGLDEATKEKLRDLVKVWDKKE
;
A
#
# COMPACT_ATOMS: atom_id res chain seq x y z
N MET A 1 14.70 -5.74 11.11
CA MET A 1 13.63 -4.84 10.63
C MET A 1 12.71 -5.61 9.69
N THR A 2 11.39 -5.58 9.89
CA THR A 2 10.40 -6.32 9.08
C THR A 2 10.13 -5.63 7.74
N THR A 3 9.93 -6.39 6.66
CA THR A 3 9.60 -5.83 5.34
C THR A 3 8.17 -5.27 5.27
N SER A 4 7.88 -4.48 4.24
CA SER A 4 6.53 -3.95 3.96
C SER A 4 5.48 -5.07 3.90
N LEU A 5 5.81 -6.16 3.20
CA LEU A 5 4.99 -7.37 3.10
C LEU A 5 4.71 -7.99 4.47
N GLY A 6 5.75 -8.26 5.27
CA GLY A 6 5.60 -8.88 6.59
C GLY A 6 4.74 -8.05 7.53
N LYS A 7 4.85 -6.71 7.46
CA LYS A 7 3.97 -5.81 8.22
C LYS A 7 2.52 -5.88 7.73
N LYS A 8 2.27 -5.84 6.42
CA LYS A 8 0.91 -5.94 5.85
C LYS A 8 0.21 -7.23 6.26
N ILE A 9 0.92 -8.37 6.17
CA ILE A 9 0.40 -9.67 6.60
C ILE A 9 0.03 -9.63 8.09
N ARG A 10 0.94 -9.13 8.95
CA ARG A 10 0.70 -9.02 10.39
C ARG A 10 -0.50 -8.14 10.73
N ASP A 11 -0.61 -6.98 10.10
CA ASP A 11 -1.68 -6.02 10.37
C ASP A 11 -3.04 -6.59 9.97
N LEU A 12 -3.16 -7.13 8.76
CA LEU A 12 -4.39 -7.77 8.26
C LEU A 12 -4.79 -8.97 9.11
N ARG A 13 -3.82 -9.82 9.49
CA ARG A 13 -4.07 -10.98 10.35
C ARG A 13 -4.66 -10.55 11.69
N LYS A 14 -4.07 -9.52 12.33
CA LYS A 14 -4.56 -8.97 13.60
C LYS A 14 -5.93 -8.32 13.46
N GLN A 15 -6.17 -7.57 12.38
CA GLN A 15 -7.47 -6.95 12.10
C GLN A 15 -8.59 -7.99 11.98
N LYS A 16 -8.29 -9.19 11.45
CA LYS A 16 -9.23 -10.32 11.39
C LYS A 16 -9.30 -11.16 12.67
N GLY A 17 -8.51 -10.84 13.70
CA GLY A 17 -8.45 -11.63 14.93
C GLY A 17 -7.80 -13.02 14.75
N PHE A 18 -7.03 -13.23 13.68
CA PHE A 18 -6.43 -14.53 13.40
C PHE A 18 -5.14 -14.74 14.22
N THR A 19 -5.01 -15.94 14.78
CA THR A 19 -3.72 -16.44 15.29
C THR A 19 -2.80 -16.81 14.13
N LEU A 20 -1.51 -17.05 14.42
CA LEU A 20 -0.57 -17.53 13.39
C LEU A 20 -1.00 -18.89 12.85
N GLU A 21 -1.49 -19.76 13.73
CA GLU A 21 -2.06 -21.07 13.42
C GLU A 21 -3.28 -20.93 12.51
N LYS A 22 -4.17 -19.97 12.81
CA LYS A 22 -5.39 -19.79 12.01
C LYS A 22 -5.08 -19.32 10.60
N LEU A 23 -4.18 -18.35 10.45
CA LEU A 23 -3.76 -17.92 9.11
C LEU A 23 -3.04 -19.05 8.37
N ALA A 24 -2.19 -19.80 9.05
CA ALA A 24 -1.47 -20.93 8.48
C ALA A 24 -2.42 -22.01 7.92
N GLU A 25 -3.45 -22.37 8.69
CA GLU A 25 -4.52 -23.28 8.26
C GLU A 25 -5.24 -22.75 7.01
N LEU A 26 -5.70 -21.49 7.04
CA LEU A 26 -6.47 -20.89 5.95
C LEU A 26 -5.65 -20.69 4.66
N SER A 27 -4.33 -20.55 4.77
CA SER A 27 -3.45 -20.33 3.62
C SER A 27 -2.61 -21.57 3.25
N GLU A 28 -3.00 -22.76 3.73
CA GLU A 28 -2.29 -24.03 3.49
C GLU A 28 -0.77 -23.92 3.69
N SER A 29 -0.39 -23.35 4.83
CA SER A 29 0.99 -23.04 5.19
C SER A 29 1.29 -23.50 6.61
N SER A 30 2.57 -23.51 6.99
CA SER A 30 2.95 -23.83 8.37
C SER A 30 2.94 -22.57 9.25
N LYS A 31 2.65 -22.73 10.55
CA LYS A 31 2.75 -21.64 11.53
C LYS A 31 4.13 -20.94 11.47
N SER A 32 5.20 -21.74 11.40
CA SER A 32 6.58 -21.23 11.31
C SER A 32 6.79 -20.39 10.05
N TYR A 33 6.18 -20.76 8.93
CA TYR A 33 6.28 -20.00 7.68
C TYR A 33 5.54 -18.66 7.76
N ILE A 34 4.34 -18.60 8.35
CA ILE A 34 3.64 -17.33 8.58
C ILE A 34 4.45 -16.43 9.51
N TRP A 35 5.00 -16.98 10.59
CA TRP A 35 5.89 -16.22 11.47
C TRP A 35 7.12 -15.70 10.74
N GLU A 36 7.74 -16.53 9.89
CA GLU A 36 8.88 -16.14 9.07
C GLU A 36 8.52 -14.98 8.14
N LEU A 37 7.38 -15.04 7.47
CA LEU A 37 6.91 -13.98 6.59
C LEU A 37 6.71 -12.65 7.33
N GLU A 38 6.21 -12.69 8.56
CA GLU A 38 6.00 -11.49 9.37
C GLU A 38 7.29 -10.89 9.95
N ASN A 39 8.35 -11.70 10.15
CA ASN A 39 9.50 -11.31 10.96
C ASN A 39 10.85 -11.31 10.24
N LYS A 40 11.08 -12.19 9.24
CA LYS A 40 12.35 -12.21 8.50
C LYS A 40 12.46 -11.05 7.52
N ASN A 41 13.71 -10.70 7.20
CA ASN A 41 14.05 -9.73 6.16
C ASN A 41 15.29 -10.18 5.37
N PRO A 42 15.19 -10.40 4.04
CA PRO A 42 13.97 -10.37 3.24
C PRO A 42 13.20 -11.71 3.33
N PRO A 43 11.87 -11.70 3.48
CA PRO A 43 11.08 -12.90 3.23
C PRO A 43 11.07 -13.17 1.73
N ARG A 44 11.24 -14.44 1.32
CA ARG A 44 11.21 -14.88 -0.08
C ARG A 44 10.09 -15.90 -0.33
N PRO A 45 8.81 -15.51 -0.22
CA PRO A 45 7.70 -16.40 -0.56
C PRO A 45 7.62 -16.65 -2.06
N SER A 46 7.09 -17.81 -2.46
CA SER A 46 6.67 -18.04 -3.84
C SER A 46 5.36 -17.28 -4.14
N ALA A 47 5.12 -16.96 -5.41
CA ALA A 47 3.89 -16.29 -5.83
C ALA A 47 2.62 -17.06 -5.41
N GLU A 48 2.65 -18.40 -5.50
CA GLU A 48 1.56 -19.27 -5.05
C GLU A 48 1.25 -19.08 -3.56
N LYS A 49 2.29 -19.03 -2.71
CA LYS A 49 2.11 -18.83 -1.26
C LYS A 49 1.54 -17.45 -0.95
N VAL A 50 1.98 -16.40 -1.66
CA VAL A 50 1.41 -15.07 -1.47
C VAL A 50 -0.06 -15.02 -1.91
N ALA A 51 -0.42 -15.67 -3.02
CA ALA A 51 -1.80 -15.73 -3.48
C ALA A 51 -2.73 -16.44 -2.46
N LYS A 52 -2.29 -17.56 -1.88
CA LYS A 52 -3.04 -18.26 -0.82
C LYS A 52 -3.22 -17.39 0.43
N ILE A 53 -2.18 -16.66 0.85
CA ILE A 53 -2.27 -15.75 2.00
C ILE A 53 -3.16 -14.55 1.68
N ALA A 54 -3.09 -13.99 0.48
CA ALA A 54 -3.95 -12.89 0.02
C ALA A 54 -5.43 -13.30 0.08
N SER A 55 -5.75 -14.49 -0.44
CA SER A 55 -7.08 -15.08 -0.40
C SER A 55 -7.57 -15.27 1.05
N ALA A 56 -6.76 -15.87 1.93
CA ALA A 56 -7.10 -16.04 3.35
C ALA A 56 -7.32 -14.71 4.08
N LEU A 57 -6.62 -13.66 3.68
CA LEU A 57 -6.75 -12.31 4.22
C LEU A 57 -7.80 -11.45 3.49
N GLY A 58 -8.45 -11.97 2.45
CA GLY A 58 -9.49 -11.26 1.69
C GLY A 58 -8.99 -10.03 0.95
N VAL A 59 -7.74 -10.05 0.48
CA VAL A 59 -7.11 -8.97 -0.30
C VAL A 59 -6.51 -9.52 -1.59
N THR A 60 -6.08 -8.65 -2.51
CA THR A 60 -5.38 -9.07 -3.72
C THR A 60 -3.91 -9.37 -3.43
N THR A 61 -3.31 -10.27 -4.23
CA THR A 61 -1.87 -10.54 -4.20
C THR A 61 -1.07 -9.24 -4.39
N ASP A 62 -1.52 -8.40 -5.32
CA ASP A 62 -0.92 -7.09 -5.61
C ASP A 62 -0.86 -6.19 -4.37
N TYR A 63 -1.95 -6.11 -3.60
CA TYR A 63 -1.98 -5.33 -2.36
C TYR A 63 -0.94 -5.81 -1.33
N LEU A 64 -0.75 -7.13 -1.21
CA LEU A 64 0.24 -7.69 -0.28
C LEU A 64 1.68 -7.41 -0.71
N VAL A 65 2.00 -7.64 -1.99
CA VAL A 65 3.38 -7.47 -2.50
C VAL A 65 3.75 -6.04 -2.83
N SER A 66 2.75 -5.16 -2.98
CA SER A 66 3.02 -3.77 -3.31
C SER A 66 3.91 -3.14 -2.26
N THR A 67 4.98 -2.51 -2.73
CA THR A 67 5.94 -1.79 -1.88
C THR A 67 5.39 -0.45 -1.41
N THR A 68 4.18 -0.07 -1.84
CA THR A 68 3.45 1.11 -1.41
C THR A 68 3.08 1.03 0.08
N LYS A 69 4.03 1.44 0.90
CA LYS A 69 3.79 2.38 1.99
C LYS A 69 4.32 3.72 1.52
N ALA A 70 3.49 4.55 0.91
CA ALA A 70 3.82 5.95 0.75
C ALA A 70 2.51 6.71 0.90
N ALA A 71 2.61 7.98 1.31
CA ALA A 71 1.66 8.98 0.83
C ALA A 71 1.36 8.71 -0.66
N PRO A 72 0.19 9.12 -1.20
CA PRO A 72 -0.07 8.95 -2.61
C PRO A 72 1.19 9.36 -3.38
N GLY A 73 1.68 8.52 -4.31
CA GLY A 73 2.90 8.85 -5.07
C GLY A 73 2.72 10.23 -5.69
N GLU A 74 3.80 10.92 -6.07
CA GLU A 74 3.69 12.24 -6.71
C GLU A 74 2.64 12.21 -7.84
N ASP A 75 2.59 11.12 -8.61
CA ASP A 75 1.58 10.82 -9.63
C ASP A 75 0.12 10.78 -9.10
N VAL A 76 -0.11 10.21 -7.92
CA VAL A 76 -1.43 10.12 -7.30
C VAL A 76 -1.83 11.43 -6.62
N LEU A 77 -0.87 12.16 -6.03
CA LEU A 77 -1.08 13.50 -5.48
C LEU A 77 -1.41 14.49 -6.60
N ASP A 78 -0.68 14.43 -7.71
CA ASP A 78 -0.91 15.26 -8.89
C ASP A 78 -2.28 14.98 -9.49
N GLN A 79 -2.69 13.72 -9.58
CA GLN A 79 -4.05 13.36 -10.02
C GLN A 79 -5.13 13.89 -9.07
N ALA A 80 -4.91 13.80 -7.74
CA ALA A 80 -5.86 14.33 -6.76
C ALA A 80 -5.96 15.86 -6.81
N PHE A 81 -4.83 16.53 -6.97
CA PHE A 81 -4.74 17.97 -7.15
C PHE A 81 -5.44 18.41 -8.45
N PHE A 82 -5.20 17.73 -9.56
CA PHE A 82 -5.79 18.05 -10.86
C PHE A 82 -7.32 17.91 -10.86
N ARG A 83 -7.85 16.84 -10.24
CA ARG A 83 -9.30 16.68 -10.06
C ARG A 83 -9.91 17.83 -9.26
N THR A 84 -9.22 18.26 -8.21
CA THR A 84 -9.66 19.40 -7.39
C THR A 84 -9.63 20.68 -8.22
N TYR A 85 -8.54 20.95 -8.95
CA TYR A 85 -8.37 22.12 -9.80
C TYR A 85 -9.44 22.22 -10.90
N GLN A 86 -9.81 21.12 -11.55
CA GLN A 86 -10.86 21.14 -12.58
C GLN A 86 -12.22 21.60 -12.06
N GLY A 87 -12.55 21.25 -10.81
CA GLY A 87 -13.82 21.60 -10.16
C GLY A 87 -13.89 23.02 -9.58
N LEU A 88 -12.80 23.78 -9.60
CA LEU A 88 -12.78 25.17 -9.11
C LEU A 88 -13.45 26.13 -10.11
N ASP A 89 -13.93 27.26 -9.62
CA ASP A 89 -14.41 28.35 -10.46
C ASP A 89 -13.26 29.06 -11.21
N GLU A 90 -13.61 29.81 -12.27
CA GLU A 90 -12.60 30.46 -13.11
C GLU A 90 -11.80 31.53 -12.35
N ALA A 91 -12.42 32.26 -11.41
CA ALA A 91 -11.73 33.27 -10.62
C ALA A 91 -10.65 32.67 -9.70
N THR A 92 -10.89 31.48 -9.14
CA THR A 92 -9.93 30.76 -8.29
C THR A 92 -8.85 30.10 -9.13
N LYS A 93 -9.20 29.54 -10.29
CA LYS A 93 -8.22 29.01 -11.26
C LYS A 93 -7.27 30.10 -11.75
N GLU A 94 -7.76 31.30 -12.03
CA GLU A 94 -6.94 32.45 -12.45
C GLU A 94 -5.91 32.83 -11.38
N LYS A 95 -6.33 32.96 -10.13
CA LYS A 95 -5.43 33.21 -8.99
C LYS A 95 -4.36 32.12 -8.84
N LEU A 96 -4.74 30.85 -8.97
CA LEU A 96 -3.78 29.75 -8.92
C LEU A 96 -2.75 29.80 -10.06
N ARG A 97 -3.19 30.12 -11.29
CA ARG A 97 -2.29 30.28 -12.44
C ARG A 97 -1.30 31.42 -12.23
N ASP A 98 -1.75 32.54 -11.66
CA ASP A 98 -0.86 33.68 -11.40
C ASP A 98 0.16 33.39 -10.29
N LEU A 99 -0.23 32.68 -9.23
CA LEU A 99 0.71 32.21 -8.20
C LEU A 99 1.79 31.29 -8.79
N VAL A 100 1.41 30.36 -9.67
CA VAL A 100 2.37 29.46 -10.34
C VAL A 100 3.32 30.25 -11.25
N LYS A 101 2.83 31.22 -12.05
CA LYS A 101 3.68 32.08 -12.90
C LYS A 101 4.70 32.89 -12.10
N VAL A 102 4.35 33.31 -10.87
CA VAL A 102 5.27 34.06 -10.00
C VAL A 102 6.38 33.16 -9.48
N TRP A 103 6.10 31.89 -9.18
CA TRP A 103 7.10 30.92 -8.72
C TRP A 103 7.93 30.29 -9.85
N ASP A 104 7.37 30.17 -11.05
CA ASP A 104 8.07 29.73 -12.26
C ASP A 104 9.07 30.77 -12.77
N LYS A 105 8.94 32.02 -12.29
CA LYS A 105 9.99 33.04 -12.37
C LYS A 105 10.96 32.90 -11.20
N LYS A 106 11.95 32.02 -11.32
CA LYS A 106 13.22 32.18 -10.61
C LYS A 106 14.37 32.22 -11.61
N GLU A 107 15.36 33.03 -11.27
CA GLU A 107 16.62 33.34 -12.00
C GLU A 107 17.19 32.21 -12.87
#